data_AF-A0A644U631-F1
#
_entry.id   AF-A0A644U631-F1
#
_cell.length_a   1.000
_cell.length_b   1.000
_cell.length_c   1.000
_cell.angle_alpha   90.00
_cell.angle_beta   90.00
_cell.angle_gamma   90.00
#
_symmetry.space_group_name_H-M   'P 1'
#
loop_
_entity.id
_entity.type
_entity.pdbx_description
1 polymer ?
#
loop_
_entity_poly.entity_id
_entity_poly.type
_entity_poly.pdbx_seq_one_letter_code
_entity_poly.pdbx_strand_id
1 'polypeptide(L)'
;MSNRTLDARIIIKNNLAATFVSNNPVLLKGEMGFENDTRKFKFGDGVTAWNDLAYASANPAVLKTTNPGISDSSYDVGVIWMNTTTKRAYVLTDNTAAAAVWKQVVFPEDLNSYEPKITGDVVTKFWSGTKTWRDLATDVRAIVLTGLSTATNAVIATGDTLLVALGKLQAQITAHGTRTDNPHSVTKAQVGLGSVDNTADSAKNVLSASKLTTARNISLTGDASASASFDGSANISLAMVLANVVTAGTGCKITVNAKGLVTGIAALSAADIPALTAAKITDLGSAATKNTGTSVGNVVVVNASGKIDDSLLPPLAITDTFEAGSQAEMLALTAQVGDICIRSDENKTYILKTAPATTLANWKELKTPTNGVISVNGQTGAITLTTSHITEGTNLYWTEARGTANFNTNFALKSVVGLSDGNKVLMDTDTLILNGGN
;
A
#
# COMPACT_ATOMS: atom_id res chain seq x y z
N MET A 1 47.68 -14.52 -134.52
CA MET A 1 46.80 -15.64 -134.12
C MET A 1 45.77 -15.07 -133.17
N SER A 2 44.47 -15.33 -133.35
CA SER A 2 43.47 -14.91 -132.34
C SER A 2 43.56 -15.85 -131.13
N ASN A 3 43.39 -15.29 -129.93
CA ASN A 3 43.32 -16.11 -128.72
C ASN A 3 42.08 -17.00 -128.80
N ARG A 4 42.27 -18.32 -128.67
CA ARG A 4 41.19 -19.27 -128.48
C ARG A 4 41.16 -19.66 -126.99
N THR A 5 40.08 -19.34 -126.30
CA THR A 5 39.81 -19.91 -124.98
C THR A 5 39.58 -21.42 -125.15
N LEU A 6 40.25 -22.23 -124.32
CA LEU A 6 40.10 -23.68 -124.30
C LEU A 6 39.69 -24.09 -122.88
N ASP A 7 38.45 -24.52 -122.71
CA ASP A 7 37.98 -25.12 -121.46
C ASP A 7 38.55 -26.54 -121.31
N ALA A 8 39.77 -26.62 -120.80
CA ALA A 8 40.50 -27.86 -120.58
C ALA A 8 40.65 -28.16 -119.09
N ARG A 9 40.33 -29.40 -118.68
CA ARG A 9 40.78 -29.96 -117.40
C ARG A 9 42.14 -30.62 -117.61
N ILE A 10 43.19 -29.95 -117.16
CA ILE A 10 44.57 -30.44 -117.26
C ILE A 10 44.88 -31.29 -116.01
N ILE A 11 45.19 -32.56 -116.21
CA ILE A 11 45.78 -33.41 -115.18
C ILE A 11 47.30 -33.27 -115.27
N ILE A 12 47.90 -32.59 -114.30
CA ILE A 12 49.35 -32.51 -114.15
C ILE A 12 49.91 -33.86 -113.68
N LYS A 13 51.21 -34.09 -113.91
CA LYS A 13 51.90 -35.30 -113.44
C LYS A 13 51.84 -35.31 -111.92
N ASN A 14 51.12 -36.28 -111.35
CA ASN A 14 50.91 -36.40 -109.92
C ASN A 14 51.08 -37.85 -109.47
N ASN A 15 51.63 -38.03 -108.28
CA ASN A 15 51.88 -39.30 -107.59
C ASN A 15 52.06 -38.98 -106.08
N LEU A 16 52.19 -40.01 -105.25
CA LEU A 16 52.71 -39.87 -103.89
C LEU A 16 54.16 -39.36 -103.93
N ALA A 17 54.59 -38.60 -102.93
CA ALA A 17 55.96 -38.12 -102.81
C ALA A 17 56.99 -39.27 -102.89
N ALA A 18 56.74 -40.37 -102.19
CA ALA A 18 57.60 -41.56 -102.22
C ALA A 18 57.74 -42.17 -103.63
N THR A 19 56.67 -42.17 -104.44
CA THR A 19 56.67 -42.69 -105.81
C THR A 19 57.40 -41.75 -106.77
N PHE A 20 57.32 -40.43 -106.57
CA PHE A 20 58.16 -39.49 -107.30
C PHE A 20 59.64 -39.67 -106.94
N VAL A 21 59.94 -39.90 -105.66
CA VAL A 21 61.32 -40.13 -105.19
C VAL A 21 61.91 -41.42 -105.75
N SER A 22 61.14 -42.52 -105.81
CA SER A 22 61.60 -43.80 -106.35
C SER A 22 61.82 -43.78 -107.86
N ASN A 23 60.92 -43.11 -108.58
CA ASN A 23 60.97 -43.04 -110.05
C ASN A 23 61.91 -41.93 -110.54
N ASN A 24 62.28 -41.00 -109.66
CA ASN A 24 63.15 -39.84 -109.84
C ASN A 24 63.09 -39.18 -111.25
N PRO A 25 61.89 -38.84 -111.78
CA PRO A 25 61.77 -38.38 -113.16
C PRO A 25 62.43 -37.01 -113.34
N VAL A 26 63.14 -36.82 -114.45
CA VAL A 26 63.41 -35.47 -114.99
C VAL A 26 62.10 -34.94 -115.56
N LEU A 27 61.67 -33.76 -115.11
CA LEU A 27 60.50 -33.06 -115.63
C LEU A 27 60.92 -32.08 -116.72
N LEU A 28 60.08 -31.90 -117.73
CA LEU A 28 60.32 -30.92 -118.80
C LEU A 28 60.39 -29.50 -118.22
N LYS A 29 61.07 -28.59 -118.92
CA LYS A 29 61.20 -27.19 -118.47
C LYS A 29 59.82 -26.53 -118.35
N GLY A 30 59.44 -26.16 -117.13
CA GLY A 30 58.12 -25.61 -116.78
C GLY A 30 57.03 -26.65 -116.50
N GLU A 31 57.30 -27.96 -116.62
CA GLU A 31 56.34 -29.01 -116.24
C GLU A 31 56.20 -29.05 -114.72
N MET A 32 54.97 -28.97 -114.22
CA MET A 32 54.67 -29.12 -112.80
C MET A 32 54.49 -30.60 -112.45
N GLY A 33 55.26 -31.08 -111.47
CA GLY A 33 54.98 -32.33 -110.77
C GLY A 33 54.40 -32.02 -109.37
N PHE A 34 53.34 -32.73 -108.99
CA PHE A 34 52.59 -32.48 -107.75
C PHE A 34 52.49 -33.74 -106.88
N GLU A 35 53.02 -33.65 -105.66
CA GLU A 35 52.91 -34.66 -104.61
C GLU A 35 51.52 -34.61 -103.99
N ASN A 36 50.70 -35.62 -104.25
CA ASN A 36 49.28 -35.59 -103.87
C ASN A 36 49.03 -35.85 -102.36
N ASP A 37 50.01 -36.40 -101.66
CA ASP A 37 50.04 -36.64 -100.21
C ASP A 37 50.57 -35.44 -99.42
N THR A 38 51.70 -34.86 -99.83
CA THR A 38 52.31 -33.70 -99.14
C THR A 38 51.70 -32.36 -99.57
N ARG A 39 50.97 -32.34 -100.70
CA ARG A 39 50.44 -31.15 -101.40
C ARG A 39 51.51 -30.19 -101.90
N LYS A 40 52.77 -30.62 -102.01
CA LYS A 40 53.87 -29.83 -102.56
C LYS A 40 53.99 -30.04 -104.07
N PHE A 41 54.60 -29.08 -104.75
CA PHE A 41 54.93 -29.21 -106.16
C PHE A 41 56.33 -28.68 -106.46
N LYS A 42 56.91 -29.22 -107.51
CA LYS A 42 58.18 -28.77 -108.11
C LYS A 42 57.92 -28.46 -109.59
N PHE A 43 58.65 -27.51 -110.14
CA PHE A 43 58.70 -27.27 -111.58
C PHE A 43 59.98 -27.86 -112.16
N GLY A 44 59.87 -28.61 -113.24
CA GLY A 44 61.04 -29.05 -114.00
C GLY A 44 61.80 -27.88 -114.62
N ASP A 45 63.10 -28.00 -114.70
CA ASP A 45 63.99 -27.12 -115.48
C ASP A 45 64.38 -27.75 -116.84
N GLY A 46 63.99 -29.00 -117.09
CA GLY A 46 64.29 -29.79 -118.28
C GLY A 46 65.53 -30.68 -118.16
N VAL A 47 66.26 -30.66 -117.04
CA VAL A 47 67.54 -31.38 -116.87
C VAL A 47 67.71 -32.04 -115.50
N THR A 48 67.23 -31.41 -114.42
CA THR A 48 67.39 -31.90 -113.04
C THR A 48 66.33 -32.94 -112.71
N ALA A 49 66.75 -34.03 -112.04
CA ALA A 49 65.84 -35.09 -111.62
C ALA A 49 65.01 -34.67 -110.41
N TRP A 50 63.84 -35.28 -110.22
CA TRP A 50 62.86 -34.92 -109.18
C TRP A 50 63.47 -34.72 -107.78
N ASN A 51 64.37 -35.58 -107.36
CA ASN A 51 64.94 -35.57 -106.00
C ASN A 51 65.75 -34.29 -105.74
N ASP A 52 66.47 -33.81 -106.76
CA ASP A 52 67.39 -32.66 -106.65
C ASP A 52 66.70 -31.33 -107.05
N LEU A 53 65.51 -31.38 -107.66
CA LEU A 53 64.68 -30.20 -107.90
C LEU A 53 64.18 -29.59 -106.58
N ALA A 54 64.15 -28.26 -106.51
CA ALA A 54 63.58 -27.54 -105.36
C ALA A 54 62.04 -27.54 -105.38
N TYR A 55 61.42 -27.44 -104.20
CA TYR A 55 59.98 -27.14 -104.09
C TYR A 55 59.70 -25.68 -104.43
N ALA A 56 58.51 -25.41 -104.97
CA ALA A 56 58.10 -24.07 -105.40
C ALA A 56 57.96 -23.04 -104.26
N SER A 57 57.95 -23.45 -102.99
CA SER A 57 58.07 -22.56 -101.82
C SER A 57 58.55 -23.30 -100.56
N ALA A 58 59.25 -22.58 -99.68
CA ALA A 58 59.53 -22.98 -98.31
C ALA A 58 58.44 -22.48 -97.34
N ASN A 59 58.41 -23.00 -96.10
CA ASN A 59 57.28 -22.83 -95.17
C ASN A 59 56.92 -21.34 -94.88
N PRO A 60 55.65 -20.93 -94.93
CA PRO A 60 55.23 -19.52 -94.82
C PRO A 60 55.24 -18.95 -93.39
N ALA A 61 55.40 -19.77 -92.34
CA ALA A 61 55.43 -19.32 -90.95
C ALA A 61 56.33 -20.21 -90.08
N VAL A 62 56.99 -19.59 -89.10
CA VAL A 62 57.92 -20.24 -88.16
C VAL A 62 57.42 -20.07 -86.72
N LEU A 63 57.19 -21.19 -86.02
CA LEU A 63 56.73 -21.22 -84.62
C LEU A 63 57.88 -21.64 -83.71
N LYS A 64 58.25 -20.77 -82.75
CA LYS A 64 59.39 -20.95 -81.83
C LYS A 64 59.03 -20.40 -80.44
N THR A 65 59.82 -20.74 -79.42
CA THR A 65 59.68 -20.22 -78.04
C THR A 65 60.65 -19.07 -77.73
N THR A 66 61.53 -18.73 -78.67
CA THR A 66 62.50 -17.63 -78.57
C THR A 66 62.16 -16.52 -79.57
N ASN A 67 62.63 -15.30 -79.30
CA ASN A 67 62.65 -14.26 -80.32
C ASN A 67 63.71 -14.65 -81.37
N PRO A 68 63.54 -14.25 -82.63
CA PRO A 68 64.56 -14.49 -83.65
C PRO A 68 65.80 -13.62 -83.37
N GLY A 69 66.97 -14.19 -83.60
CA GLY A 69 68.25 -13.50 -83.55
C GLY A 69 68.80 -13.16 -84.93
N ILE A 70 69.92 -12.42 -84.96
CA ILE A 70 70.66 -12.11 -86.20
C ILE A 70 71.20 -13.36 -86.93
N SER A 71 71.29 -14.49 -86.23
CA SER A 71 71.66 -15.80 -86.77
C SER A 71 70.52 -16.54 -87.48
N ASP A 72 69.26 -16.14 -87.29
CA ASP A 72 68.09 -16.80 -87.88
C ASP A 72 67.85 -16.30 -89.32
N SER A 73 68.84 -16.51 -90.19
CA SER A 73 68.88 -16.02 -91.57
C SER A 73 68.45 -17.05 -92.62
N SER A 74 68.18 -18.31 -92.23
CA SER A 74 67.90 -19.43 -93.15
C SER A 74 66.44 -19.46 -93.66
N TYR A 75 65.80 -18.31 -93.79
CA TYR A 75 64.40 -18.14 -94.13
C TYR A 75 64.25 -17.09 -95.23
N ASP A 76 63.18 -17.19 -96.02
CA ASP A 76 62.88 -16.19 -97.05
C ASP A 76 62.42 -14.87 -96.41
N VAL A 77 62.80 -13.74 -97.03
CA VAL A 77 62.29 -12.42 -96.64
C VAL A 77 60.77 -12.40 -96.75
N GLY A 78 60.10 -11.88 -95.72
CA GLY A 78 58.64 -11.92 -95.58
C GLY A 78 58.10 -13.06 -94.71
N VAL A 79 58.91 -14.05 -94.33
CA VAL A 79 58.50 -15.09 -93.37
C VAL A 79 58.13 -14.46 -92.02
N ILE A 80 57.01 -14.91 -91.45
CA ILE A 80 56.56 -14.53 -90.11
C ILE A 80 57.11 -15.52 -89.09
N TRP A 81 57.87 -15.02 -88.11
CA TRP A 81 58.28 -15.74 -86.92
C TRP A 81 57.36 -15.39 -85.76
N MET A 82 56.79 -16.40 -85.12
CA MET A 82 55.97 -16.23 -83.93
C MET A 82 56.68 -16.83 -82.72
N ASN A 83 57.04 -15.97 -81.76
CA ASN A 83 57.44 -16.43 -80.44
C ASN A 83 56.17 -16.73 -79.61
N THR A 84 55.94 -18.00 -79.33
CA THR A 84 54.76 -18.48 -78.59
C THR A 84 54.83 -18.17 -77.08
N THR A 85 56.01 -17.92 -76.54
CA THR A 85 56.24 -17.55 -75.13
C THR A 85 56.02 -16.07 -74.89
N THR A 86 56.61 -15.18 -75.70
CA THR A 86 56.42 -13.72 -75.58
C THR A 86 55.15 -13.23 -76.27
N LYS A 87 54.50 -14.08 -77.08
CA LYS A 87 53.33 -13.74 -77.93
C LYS A 87 53.63 -12.58 -78.91
N ARG A 88 54.89 -12.45 -79.32
CA ARG A 88 55.33 -11.46 -80.32
C ARG A 88 55.58 -12.11 -81.67
N ALA A 89 55.10 -11.43 -82.71
CA ALA A 89 55.37 -11.76 -84.09
C ALA A 89 56.49 -10.87 -84.64
N TYR A 90 57.31 -11.42 -85.52
CA TYR A 90 58.40 -10.74 -86.21
C TYR A 90 58.32 -11.07 -87.70
N VAL A 91 58.65 -10.11 -88.56
CA VAL A 91 58.78 -10.33 -90.01
C VAL A 91 60.25 -10.24 -90.38
N LEU A 92 60.74 -11.20 -91.16
CA LEU A 92 62.09 -11.14 -91.71
C LEU A 92 62.14 -10.10 -92.83
N THR A 93 62.94 -9.06 -92.66
CA THR A 93 63.08 -7.96 -93.65
C THR A 93 64.39 -7.99 -94.42
N ASP A 94 65.39 -8.70 -93.91
CA ASP A 94 66.68 -8.94 -94.56
C ASP A 94 67.21 -10.29 -94.06
N ASN A 95 67.53 -11.21 -94.97
CA ASN A 95 68.01 -12.55 -94.64
C ASN A 95 69.53 -12.74 -94.85
N THR A 96 70.30 -11.65 -94.82
CA THR A 96 71.78 -11.69 -94.86
C THR A 96 72.33 -12.62 -93.77
N ALA A 97 73.23 -13.51 -94.16
CA ALA A 97 73.80 -14.53 -93.28
C ALA A 97 74.48 -13.92 -92.05
N ALA A 98 74.11 -14.41 -90.86
CA ALA A 98 74.55 -13.91 -89.55
C ALA A 98 74.24 -12.41 -89.25
N ALA A 99 73.44 -11.75 -90.09
CA ALA A 99 73.02 -10.36 -89.94
C ALA A 99 71.51 -10.17 -90.22
N ALA A 100 70.69 -11.20 -89.97
CA ALA A 100 69.26 -11.18 -90.28
C ALA A 100 68.51 -10.06 -89.54
N VAL A 101 67.74 -9.26 -90.28
CA VAL A 101 66.96 -8.14 -89.72
C VAL A 101 65.51 -8.55 -89.56
N TRP A 102 65.17 -8.91 -88.32
CA TRP A 102 63.81 -9.20 -87.88
C TRP A 102 63.14 -7.95 -87.31
N LYS A 103 61.98 -7.57 -87.86
CA LYS A 103 61.17 -6.45 -87.34
C LYS A 103 60.00 -6.98 -86.52
N GLN A 104 59.94 -6.59 -85.25
CA GLN A 104 58.79 -6.89 -84.39
C GLN A 104 57.53 -6.20 -84.91
N VAL A 105 56.42 -6.93 -84.95
CA VAL A 105 55.08 -6.35 -85.10
C VAL A 105 54.71 -5.72 -83.76
N VAL A 106 54.56 -4.40 -83.75
CA VAL A 106 54.28 -3.61 -82.53
C VAL A 106 52.81 -3.76 -82.15
N PHE A 107 52.54 -4.06 -80.88
CA PHE A 107 51.18 -4.12 -80.33
C PHE A 107 50.88 -2.87 -79.47
N PRO A 108 49.60 -2.52 -79.22
CA PRO A 108 49.25 -1.30 -78.46
C PRO A 108 49.88 -1.22 -77.07
N GLU A 109 50.10 -2.35 -76.41
CA GLU A 109 50.78 -2.43 -75.12
C GLU A 109 52.29 -2.09 -75.16
N ASP A 110 52.96 -2.24 -76.31
CA ASP A 110 54.36 -1.87 -76.50
C ASP A 110 54.55 -0.34 -76.60
N LEU A 111 53.47 0.42 -76.91
CA LEU A 111 53.50 1.88 -76.99
C LEU A 111 53.61 2.56 -75.62
N ASN A 112 53.16 1.90 -74.55
CA ASN A 112 53.14 2.45 -73.19
C ASN A 112 54.54 2.77 -72.60
N SER A 113 55.61 2.19 -73.16
CA SER A 113 56.99 2.52 -72.78
C SER A 113 57.53 3.78 -73.47
N TYR A 114 56.89 4.25 -74.54
CA TYR A 114 57.32 5.44 -75.28
C TYR A 114 56.57 6.70 -74.82
N GLU A 115 55.26 6.58 -74.55
CA GLU A 115 54.48 7.64 -73.90
C GLU A 115 53.60 7.07 -72.76
N PRO A 116 53.61 7.71 -71.57
CA PRO A 116 52.77 7.27 -70.46
C PRO A 116 51.29 7.57 -70.73
N LYS A 117 50.42 6.62 -70.38
CA LYS A 117 48.98 6.74 -70.54
C LYS A 117 48.42 7.91 -69.70
N ILE A 118 48.03 8.99 -70.37
CA ILE A 118 47.32 10.12 -69.76
C ILE A 118 45.94 9.63 -69.27
N THR A 119 45.80 9.49 -67.95
CA THR A 119 44.52 9.19 -67.30
C THR A 119 43.95 10.51 -66.79
N GLY A 120 42.68 10.80 -67.10
CA GLY A 120 42.08 12.11 -66.85
C GLY A 120 42.15 12.54 -65.38
N ASP A 121 42.77 13.70 -65.14
CA ASP A 121 42.83 14.39 -63.84
C ASP A 121 41.79 15.53 -63.83
N VAL A 122 41.66 16.25 -62.71
CA VAL A 122 40.66 17.30 -62.49
C VAL A 122 40.88 18.50 -63.42
N VAL A 123 39.79 19.16 -63.80
CA VAL A 123 39.69 20.31 -64.75
C VAL A 123 40.66 21.47 -64.48
N THR A 124 41.25 21.58 -63.28
CA THR A 124 42.20 22.65 -62.93
C THR A 124 43.64 22.38 -63.40
N LYS A 125 43.95 21.19 -63.93
CA LYS A 125 45.30 20.80 -64.36
C LYS A 125 45.41 20.60 -65.86
N PHE A 126 46.62 20.80 -66.39
CA PHE A 126 46.97 20.45 -67.76
C PHE A 126 48.19 19.52 -67.77
N TRP A 127 48.29 18.69 -68.82
CA TRP A 127 49.46 17.85 -69.06
C TRP A 127 50.54 18.69 -69.73
N SER A 128 51.67 18.89 -69.05
CA SER A 128 52.77 19.73 -69.57
C SER A 128 53.76 18.94 -70.43
N GLY A 129 54.52 19.65 -71.27
CA GLY A 129 55.57 19.06 -72.12
C GLY A 129 56.67 18.29 -71.36
N THR A 130 56.76 18.48 -70.04
CA THR A 130 57.62 17.70 -69.12
C THR A 130 57.05 16.34 -68.73
N LYS A 131 55.93 15.91 -69.35
CA LYS A 131 55.21 14.65 -69.06
C LYS A 131 54.73 14.57 -67.60
N THR A 132 54.19 15.67 -67.08
CA THR A 132 53.64 15.79 -65.73
C THR A 132 52.35 16.60 -65.72
N TRP A 133 51.44 16.32 -64.78
CA TRP A 133 50.28 17.18 -64.52
C TRP A 133 50.70 18.44 -63.75
N ARG A 134 50.33 19.62 -64.24
CA ARG A 134 50.55 20.91 -63.58
C ARG A 134 49.23 21.66 -63.37
N ASP A 135 49.13 22.41 -62.27
CA ASP A 135 47.94 23.21 -61.95
C ASP A 135 47.95 24.53 -62.73
N LEU A 136 46.95 24.72 -63.59
CA LEU A 136 46.85 25.85 -64.50
C LEU A 136 46.83 27.19 -63.73
N ALA A 137 46.09 27.25 -62.63
CA ALA A 137 45.95 28.47 -61.86
C ALA A 137 47.27 28.85 -61.15
N THR A 138 48.03 27.86 -60.67
CA THR A 138 49.35 28.05 -60.05
C THR A 138 50.37 28.53 -61.06
N ASP A 139 50.40 27.92 -62.24
CA ASP A 139 51.32 28.29 -63.31
C ASP A 139 51.02 29.69 -63.88
N VAL A 140 49.76 30.00 -64.13
CA VAL A 140 49.33 31.35 -64.59
C VAL A 140 49.66 32.40 -63.53
N ARG A 141 49.42 32.14 -62.24
CA ARG A 141 49.85 33.07 -61.16
C ARG A 141 51.36 33.27 -61.14
N ALA A 142 52.15 32.20 -61.30
CA ALA A 142 53.61 32.29 -61.28
C ALA A 142 54.18 33.09 -62.47
N ILE A 143 53.51 33.05 -63.63
CA ILE A 143 53.94 33.75 -64.86
C ILE A 143 53.43 35.20 -64.93
N VAL A 144 52.17 35.44 -64.56
CA VAL A 144 51.49 36.75 -64.75
C VAL A 144 51.55 37.60 -63.49
N LEU A 145 51.60 36.98 -62.30
CA LEU A 145 51.66 37.66 -61.00
C LEU A 145 53.00 37.38 -60.30
N THR A 146 54.10 37.41 -61.04
CA THR A 146 55.46 37.21 -60.54
C THR A 146 55.78 38.22 -59.44
N GLY A 147 55.89 37.75 -58.19
CA GLY A 147 56.10 38.58 -57.00
C GLY A 147 54.86 38.76 -56.11
N LEU A 148 53.68 38.24 -56.47
CA LEU A 148 52.54 38.18 -55.55
C LEU A 148 52.91 37.38 -54.29
N SER A 149 52.82 38.00 -53.12
CA SER A 149 53.10 37.33 -51.86
C SER A 149 51.90 36.48 -51.41
N THR A 150 52.16 35.24 -51.01
CA THR A 150 51.18 34.36 -50.34
C THR A 150 51.46 34.21 -48.84
N ALA A 151 52.41 34.98 -48.29
CA ALA A 151 52.81 34.91 -46.90
C ALA A 151 51.72 35.47 -45.97
N THR A 152 51.16 34.63 -45.11
CA THR A 152 50.24 35.04 -44.05
C THR A 152 50.96 35.89 -43.01
N ASN A 153 50.25 36.87 -42.44
CA ASN A 153 50.76 37.81 -41.42
C ASN A 153 51.99 38.64 -41.82
N ALA A 154 52.39 38.67 -43.09
CA ALA A 154 53.47 39.53 -43.56
C ALA A 154 53.04 41.01 -43.61
N VAL A 155 53.84 41.91 -43.05
CA VAL A 155 53.60 43.37 -43.09
C VAL A 155 53.94 43.92 -44.48
N ILE A 156 53.13 44.86 -44.97
CA ILE A 156 53.42 45.62 -46.20
C ILE A 156 54.58 46.59 -45.89
N ALA A 157 55.70 46.41 -46.59
CA ALA A 157 56.93 47.17 -46.40
C ALA A 157 57.13 48.20 -47.52
N THR A 158 57.91 49.25 -47.25
CA THR A 158 58.18 50.35 -48.20
C THR A 158 58.84 49.90 -49.51
N GLY A 159 59.49 48.73 -49.53
CA GLY A 159 60.08 48.13 -50.73
C GLY A 159 59.18 47.12 -51.46
N ASP A 160 57.96 46.88 -50.99
CA ASP A 160 57.01 46.00 -51.67
C ASP A 160 56.49 46.68 -52.94
N THR A 161 56.43 45.95 -54.05
CA THR A 161 55.64 46.40 -55.21
C THR A 161 54.15 46.34 -54.85
N LEU A 162 53.31 47.09 -55.58
CA LEU A 162 51.84 47.05 -55.38
C LEU A 162 51.28 45.62 -55.44
N LEU A 163 51.88 44.76 -56.27
CA LEU A 163 51.51 43.35 -56.40
C LEU A 163 51.89 42.53 -55.16
N VAL A 164 53.09 42.74 -54.60
CA VAL A 164 53.51 42.12 -53.33
C VAL A 164 52.58 42.54 -52.20
N ALA A 165 52.28 43.85 -52.11
CA ALA A 165 51.42 44.44 -51.09
C ALA A 165 49.97 43.90 -51.13
N LEU A 166 49.38 43.79 -52.33
CA LEU A 166 48.06 43.19 -52.52
C LEU A 166 48.01 41.71 -52.11
N GLY A 167 49.07 40.95 -52.40
CA GLY A 167 49.19 39.56 -51.95
C GLY A 167 49.22 39.43 -50.42
N LYS A 168 50.04 40.24 -49.75
CA LYS A 168 50.11 40.31 -48.28
C LYS A 168 48.76 40.69 -47.67
N LEU A 169 48.09 41.70 -48.22
CA LEU A 169 46.76 42.13 -47.78
C LEU A 169 45.72 41.00 -47.92
N GLN A 170 45.67 40.33 -49.07
CA GLN A 170 44.76 39.21 -49.30
C GLN A 170 45.01 38.07 -48.32
N ALA A 171 46.27 37.73 -48.05
CA ALA A 171 46.64 36.69 -47.09
C ALA A 171 46.24 37.05 -45.64
N GLN A 172 46.37 38.33 -45.24
CA GLN A 172 45.89 38.82 -43.94
C GLN A 172 44.37 38.75 -43.80
N ILE A 173 43.62 39.16 -44.83
CA ILE A 173 42.14 39.11 -44.82
C ILE A 173 41.64 37.66 -44.76
N THR A 174 42.23 36.77 -45.57
CA THR A 174 41.89 35.33 -45.54
C THR A 174 42.23 34.69 -44.20
N ALA A 175 43.34 35.07 -43.56
CA ALA A 175 43.68 34.61 -42.22
C ALA A 175 42.74 35.16 -41.14
N HIS A 176 42.29 36.42 -41.24
CA HIS A 176 41.31 36.98 -40.30
C HIS A 176 39.95 36.28 -40.40
N GLY A 177 39.48 35.98 -41.62
CA GLY A 177 38.18 35.33 -41.85
C GLY A 177 38.06 33.89 -41.32
N THR A 178 39.18 33.21 -41.02
CA THR A 178 39.19 31.84 -40.46
C THR A 178 39.53 31.77 -38.97
N ARG A 179 39.76 32.92 -38.31
CA ARG A 179 40.07 32.99 -36.89
C ARG A 179 38.82 32.80 -36.04
N THR A 180 38.60 31.56 -35.63
CA THR A 180 37.52 31.13 -34.73
C THR A 180 37.90 31.17 -33.25
N ASP A 181 39.12 31.63 -32.92
CA ASP A 181 39.48 32.22 -31.63
C ASP A 181 38.77 33.58 -31.44
N ASN A 182 37.45 33.66 -31.71
CA ASN A 182 36.67 34.90 -31.88
C ASN A 182 35.23 34.80 -31.33
N PRO A 183 34.64 35.87 -30.71
CA PRO A 183 34.78 37.29 -31.10
C PRO A 183 35.99 38.10 -30.58
N HIS A 184 36.77 37.56 -29.63
CA HIS A 184 38.23 37.34 -29.71
C HIS A 184 38.57 36.32 -28.61
N SER A 185 38.04 35.10 -28.77
CA SER A 185 37.79 34.12 -27.70
C SER A 185 37.19 34.82 -26.50
N VAL A 186 36.16 35.67 -26.74
CA VAL A 186 35.97 36.91 -25.95
C VAL A 186 36.08 36.62 -24.47
N THR A 187 37.15 37.15 -23.90
CA THR A 187 37.34 37.09 -22.47
C THR A 187 36.19 37.86 -21.83
N LYS A 188 35.77 37.43 -20.65
CA LYS A 188 34.66 38.09 -19.95
C LYS A 188 34.95 39.56 -19.68
N ALA A 189 36.23 39.94 -19.56
CA ALA A 189 36.68 41.31 -19.49
C ALA A 189 36.25 42.16 -20.71
N GLN A 190 36.35 41.61 -21.94
CA GLN A 190 35.97 42.32 -23.18
C GLN A 190 34.48 42.63 -23.30
N VAL A 191 33.62 41.89 -22.58
CA VAL A 191 32.16 42.13 -22.51
C VAL A 191 31.71 42.75 -21.19
N GLY A 192 32.64 43.26 -20.36
CA GLY A 192 32.33 43.91 -19.09
C GLY A 192 31.91 42.95 -17.95
N LEU A 193 32.01 41.65 -18.16
CA LEU A 193 31.64 40.58 -17.21
C LEU A 193 32.87 39.93 -16.55
N GLY A 194 34.01 40.62 -16.51
CA GLY A 194 35.30 40.08 -16.05
C GLY A 194 35.27 39.45 -14.65
N SER A 195 34.40 39.95 -13.77
CA SER A 195 34.20 39.45 -12.40
C SER A 195 33.17 38.31 -12.27
N VAL A 196 32.66 37.76 -13.38
CA VAL A 196 31.64 36.70 -13.39
C VAL A 196 32.30 35.34 -13.59
N ASP A 197 32.14 34.40 -12.64
CA ASP A 197 32.67 33.04 -12.73
C ASP A 197 32.08 32.23 -13.90
N ASN A 198 32.83 31.25 -14.41
CA ASN A 198 32.41 30.41 -15.55
C ASN A 198 31.76 29.09 -15.13
N THR A 199 30.94 29.17 -14.10
CA THR A 199 30.19 28.04 -13.53
C THR A 199 28.77 28.04 -14.08
N ALA A 200 28.22 26.85 -14.32
CA ALA A 200 26.79 26.68 -14.59
C ALA A 200 25.97 27.23 -13.42
N ASP A 201 24.73 27.67 -13.65
CA ASP A 201 23.90 28.25 -12.58
C ASP A 201 23.68 27.30 -11.40
N SER A 202 23.64 25.98 -11.66
CA SER A 202 23.60 24.91 -10.64
C SER A 202 24.86 24.79 -9.77
N ALA A 203 25.98 25.39 -10.19
CA ALA A 203 27.26 25.44 -9.48
C ALA A 203 27.59 26.84 -8.94
N LYS A 204 26.69 27.83 -9.11
CA LYS A 204 26.84 29.16 -8.49
C LYS A 204 26.30 29.12 -7.08
N ASN A 205 27.18 29.28 -6.09
CA ASN A 205 26.78 29.50 -4.70
C ASN A 205 26.12 30.89 -4.57
N VAL A 206 24.79 30.92 -4.61
CA VAL A 206 24.01 32.15 -4.39
C VAL A 206 24.31 32.68 -2.99
N LEU A 207 24.61 33.98 -2.86
CA LEU A 207 25.24 34.58 -1.67
C LEU A 207 24.45 34.38 -0.35
N SER A 208 23.14 34.14 -0.43
CA SER A 208 22.28 33.80 0.70
C SER A 208 22.51 32.38 1.24
N ALA A 209 22.97 31.45 0.41
CA ALA A 209 23.31 30.07 0.77
C ALA A 209 24.80 29.88 1.12
N SER A 210 25.71 30.74 0.64
CA SER A 210 27.16 30.69 0.96
C SER A 210 27.49 30.86 2.45
N LYS A 211 26.51 31.25 3.28
CA LYS A 211 26.62 31.31 4.74
C LYS A 211 26.15 30.05 5.46
N LEU A 212 25.52 29.11 4.73
CA LEU A 212 25.07 27.79 5.22
C LEU A 212 25.89 26.63 4.65
N THR A 213 26.72 26.85 3.61
CA THR A 213 27.73 25.87 3.15
C THR A 213 28.71 25.46 4.26
N THR A 214 28.94 26.32 5.24
CA THR A 214 29.39 25.91 6.57
C THR A 214 28.15 25.80 7.45
N ALA A 215 27.81 24.56 7.83
CA ALA A 215 26.62 24.26 8.62
C ALA A 215 26.61 25.03 9.95
N ARG A 216 25.41 25.47 10.37
CA ARG A 216 25.21 26.26 11.59
C ARG A 216 24.50 25.40 12.64
N ASN A 217 25.00 25.44 13.87
CA ASN A 217 24.35 24.74 14.97
C ASN A 217 23.13 25.52 15.46
N ILE A 218 21.94 25.13 15.02
CA ILE A 218 20.67 25.66 15.52
C ILE A 218 20.47 25.11 16.94
N SER A 219 20.41 25.98 17.93
CA SER A 219 20.39 25.60 19.35
C SER A 219 19.20 26.20 20.08
N LEU A 220 18.52 25.39 20.87
CA LEU A 220 17.51 25.79 21.84
C LEU A 220 18.16 25.84 23.23
N THR A 221 17.86 26.89 24.00
CA THR A 221 18.41 27.12 25.34
C THR A 221 17.30 27.60 26.29
N GLY A 222 17.47 27.35 27.60
CA GLY A 222 16.48 27.63 28.62
C GLY A 222 15.83 26.35 29.14
N ASP A 223 14.50 26.31 29.19
CA ASP A 223 13.73 25.15 29.71
C ASP A 223 13.70 23.93 28.76
N ALA A 224 14.26 24.08 27.56
CA ALA A 224 14.60 22.98 26.68
C ALA A 224 16.03 23.15 26.15
N SER A 225 16.76 22.04 26.04
CA SER A 225 18.10 21.98 25.47
C SER A 225 18.13 20.98 24.32
N ALA A 226 18.29 21.47 23.10
CA ALA A 226 18.50 20.65 21.92
C ALA A 226 19.33 21.45 20.91
N SER A 227 20.23 20.80 20.17
CA SER A 227 20.94 21.46 19.08
C SER A 227 21.22 20.52 17.92
N ALA A 228 21.15 21.03 16.70
CA ALA A 228 21.46 20.30 15.49
C ALA A 228 22.14 21.19 14.46
N SER A 229 23.06 20.59 13.71
CA SER A 229 23.72 21.22 12.57
C SER A 229 22.76 21.35 11.39
N PHE A 230 22.68 22.53 10.79
CA PHE A 230 21.83 22.83 9.62
C PHE A 230 22.63 23.58 8.55
N ASP A 231 22.64 23.04 7.34
CA ASP A 231 23.25 23.61 6.13
C ASP A 231 22.23 23.89 5.01
N GLY A 232 20.95 23.56 5.23
CA GLY A 232 19.88 23.68 4.23
C GLY A 232 19.80 22.55 3.21
N SER A 233 20.60 21.49 3.32
CA SER A 233 20.54 20.33 2.40
C SER A 233 19.32 19.43 2.61
N ALA A 234 18.79 19.39 3.84
CA ALA A 234 17.63 18.59 4.24
C ALA A 234 16.90 19.21 5.44
N ASN A 235 15.70 18.71 5.73
CA ASN A 235 14.98 19.05 6.97
C ASN A 235 15.72 18.50 8.20
N ILE A 236 15.76 19.27 9.28
CA ILE A 236 16.23 18.81 10.60
C ILE A 236 15.08 18.81 11.61
N SER A 237 15.14 17.90 12.58
CA SER A 237 14.17 17.79 13.67
C SER A 237 14.86 17.92 15.02
N LEU A 238 14.42 18.87 15.85
CA LEU A 238 14.85 19.04 17.23
C LEU A 238 13.76 18.50 18.16
N ALA A 239 13.92 17.26 18.61
CA ALA A 239 12.97 16.63 19.52
C ALA A 239 13.03 17.31 20.90
N MET A 240 11.96 18.02 21.26
CA MET A 240 11.75 18.59 22.59
C MET A 240 10.82 17.67 23.38
N VAL A 241 11.36 16.96 24.37
CA VAL A 241 10.58 16.17 25.33
C VAL A 241 10.82 16.78 26.70
N LEU A 242 9.76 17.18 27.39
CA LEU A 242 9.87 17.58 28.80
C LEU A 242 10.30 16.34 29.59
N ALA A 243 11.45 16.41 30.25
CA ALA A 243 11.91 15.31 31.10
C ALA A 243 10.88 15.00 32.19
N ASN A 244 10.75 13.74 32.58
CA ASN A 244 9.88 13.31 33.67
C ASN A 244 10.36 13.92 35.00
N VAL A 245 9.87 15.11 35.32
CA VAL A 245 10.22 15.87 36.54
C VAL A 245 9.58 15.28 37.80
N VAL A 246 8.57 14.41 37.66
CA VAL A 246 7.91 13.68 38.76
C VAL A 246 7.58 12.27 38.31
N THR A 247 7.64 11.31 39.22
CA THR A 247 7.14 9.95 39.02
C THR A 247 5.63 9.97 38.75
N ALA A 248 5.19 9.27 37.70
CA ALA A 248 3.77 9.17 37.38
C ALA A 248 2.98 8.49 38.52
N GLY A 249 1.83 9.06 38.88
CA GLY A 249 0.97 8.55 39.94
C GLY A 249 -0.22 9.49 40.19
N THR A 250 -1.02 9.18 41.21
CA THR A 250 -2.20 9.96 41.60
C THR A 250 -2.01 10.58 42.98
N GLY A 251 -2.28 11.88 43.11
CA GLY A 251 -2.22 12.61 44.38
C GLY A 251 -3.06 13.88 44.33
N CYS A 252 -3.56 14.32 45.49
CA CYS A 252 -4.39 15.52 45.60
C CYS A 252 -3.58 16.78 45.93
N LYS A 253 -2.33 16.61 46.40
CA LYS A 253 -1.40 17.69 46.72
C LYS A 253 -0.34 17.77 45.63
N ILE A 254 -0.18 18.96 45.04
CA ILE A 254 0.79 19.25 43.98
C ILE A 254 1.81 20.25 44.54
N THR A 255 3.09 19.94 44.39
CA THR A 255 4.19 20.89 44.61
C THR A 255 4.63 21.41 43.25
N VAL A 256 4.75 22.74 43.10
CA VAL A 256 5.28 23.39 41.90
C VAL A 256 6.56 24.16 42.20
N ASN A 257 7.43 24.28 41.20
CA ASN A 257 8.57 25.20 41.28
C ASN A 257 8.19 26.63 40.89
N ALA A 258 9.14 27.58 40.96
CA ALA A 258 8.94 28.97 40.58
C ALA A 258 8.56 29.21 39.11
N LYS A 259 8.67 28.20 38.24
CA LYS A 259 8.22 28.22 36.84
C LYS A 259 6.85 27.56 36.62
N GLY A 260 6.19 27.13 37.70
CA GLY A 260 4.89 26.44 37.65
C GLY A 260 4.95 24.96 37.24
N LEU A 261 6.15 24.39 37.03
CA LEU A 261 6.28 22.96 36.75
C LEU A 261 6.00 22.15 38.01
N VAL A 262 5.23 21.07 37.87
CA VAL A 262 5.00 20.10 38.94
C VAL A 262 6.33 19.40 39.28
N THR A 263 6.68 19.38 40.56
CA THR A 263 7.91 18.78 41.11
C THR A 263 7.65 17.74 42.20
N GLY A 264 6.39 17.57 42.60
CA GLY A 264 5.97 16.49 43.47
C GLY A 264 4.45 16.34 43.49
N ILE A 265 4.01 15.10 43.67
CA ILE A 265 2.62 14.76 43.97
C ILE A 265 2.58 13.99 45.29
N ALA A 266 1.55 14.23 46.10
CA ALA A 266 1.36 13.54 47.38
C ALA A 266 -0.13 13.30 47.67
N ALA A 267 -0.39 12.30 48.51
CA ALA A 267 -1.70 12.12 49.13
C ALA A 267 -1.97 13.25 50.15
N LEU A 268 -3.25 13.49 50.44
CA LEU A 268 -3.66 14.43 51.48
C LEU A 268 -3.37 13.82 52.87
N SER A 269 -2.75 14.59 53.76
CA SER A 269 -2.58 14.22 55.17
C SER A 269 -3.53 15.02 56.07
N ALA A 270 -3.74 14.57 57.31
CA ALA A 270 -4.56 15.30 58.29
C ALA A 270 -4.02 16.72 58.57
N ALA A 271 -2.71 16.96 58.43
CA ALA A 271 -2.09 18.27 58.61
C ALA A 271 -2.31 19.23 57.43
N ASP A 272 -2.68 18.71 56.24
CA ASP A 272 -3.07 19.53 55.09
C ASP A 272 -4.52 20.05 55.20
N ILE A 273 -5.30 19.47 56.11
CA ILE A 273 -6.67 19.90 56.41
C ILE A 273 -6.60 20.97 57.51
N PRO A 274 -6.98 22.24 57.24
CA PRO A 274 -6.95 23.30 58.25
C PRO A 274 -7.99 23.05 59.34
N ALA A 275 -7.96 23.81 60.43
CA ALA A 275 -9.04 23.80 61.42
C ALA A 275 -10.39 24.19 60.75
N LEU A 276 -11.29 23.20 60.65
CA LEU A 276 -12.62 23.33 60.09
C LEU A 276 -13.63 23.56 61.22
N THR A 277 -14.27 24.72 61.22
CA THR A 277 -15.43 24.99 62.07
C THR A 277 -16.66 24.32 61.45
N ALA A 278 -17.64 23.92 62.26
CA ALA A 278 -18.86 23.27 61.76
C ALA A 278 -19.57 24.06 60.64
N ALA A 279 -19.53 25.40 60.69
CA ALA A 279 -20.08 26.28 59.66
C ALA A 279 -19.43 26.14 58.27
N LYS A 280 -18.27 25.49 58.13
CA LYS A 280 -17.60 25.21 56.85
C LYS A 280 -18.02 23.86 56.24
N ILE A 281 -18.82 23.05 56.96
CA ILE A 281 -19.22 21.70 56.56
C ILE A 281 -20.75 21.67 56.44
N THR A 282 -21.25 21.63 55.20
CA THR A 282 -22.67 21.89 54.89
C THR A 282 -23.61 20.73 55.19
N ASP A 283 -23.07 19.52 55.40
CA ASP A 283 -23.79 18.26 55.59
C ASP A 283 -23.72 17.72 57.04
N LEU A 284 -23.14 18.48 57.98
CA LEU A 284 -23.24 18.15 59.41
C LEU A 284 -24.70 18.19 59.87
N GLY A 285 -25.19 17.05 60.37
CA GLY A 285 -26.45 17.00 61.11
C GLY A 285 -26.41 17.93 62.32
N SER A 286 -27.53 18.59 62.63
CA SER A 286 -27.61 19.63 63.68
C SER A 286 -27.06 19.17 65.03
N ALA A 287 -27.25 17.90 65.39
CA ALA A 287 -26.70 17.27 66.60
C ALA A 287 -25.17 17.30 66.69
N ALA A 288 -24.44 17.21 65.56
CA ALA A 288 -22.97 17.20 65.53
C ALA A 288 -22.35 18.55 65.94
N THR A 289 -23.16 19.61 66.06
CA THR A 289 -22.74 20.94 66.53
C THR A 289 -22.97 21.17 68.02
N LYS A 290 -23.46 20.16 68.74
CA LYS A 290 -23.83 20.23 70.16
C LYS A 290 -22.92 19.35 71.01
N ASN A 291 -22.68 19.78 72.25
CA ASN A 291 -22.04 18.94 73.26
C ASN A 291 -22.98 17.79 73.65
N THR A 292 -22.43 16.68 74.13
CA THR A 292 -23.20 15.60 74.73
C THR A 292 -23.46 15.86 76.22
N GLY A 293 -24.48 15.20 76.79
CA GLY A 293 -24.75 15.20 78.24
C GLY A 293 -26.14 15.74 78.61
N THR A 294 -26.31 16.08 79.89
CA THR A 294 -27.63 16.36 80.52
C THR A 294 -27.99 17.84 80.63
N SER A 295 -27.07 18.75 80.27
CA SER A 295 -27.34 20.19 80.29
C SER A 295 -28.32 20.60 79.18
N VAL A 296 -29.11 21.64 79.43
CA VAL A 296 -30.06 22.19 78.44
C VAL A 296 -29.35 22.55 77.14
N GLY A 297 -29.81 21.99 76.02
CA GLY A 297 -29.24 22.21 74.68
C GLY A 297 -28.14 21.23 74.27
N ASN A 298 -27.72 20.30 75.15
CA ASN A 298 -26.85 19.18 74.79
C ASN A 298 -27.65 18.04 74.13
N VAL A 299 -26.94 17.16 73.44
CA VAL A 299 -27.48 15.90 72.91
C VAL A 299 -27.39 14.83 73.99
N VAL A 300 -28.55 14.24 74.33
CA VAL A 300 -28.63 13.10 75.24
C VAL A 300 -27.98 11.88 74.57
N VAL A 301 -27.08 11.22 75.29
CA VAL A 301 -26.44 9.97 74.84
C VAL A 301 -27.28 8.80 75.32
N VAL A 302 -27.44 7.79 74.46
CA VAL A 302 -28.09 6.53 74.86
C VAL A 302 -27.15 5.68 75.71
N ASN A 303 -27.71 4.93 76.66
CA ASN A 303 -26.99 3.94 77.44
C ASN A 303 -26.51 2.76 76.57
N ALA A 304 -25.77 1.83 77.17
CA ALA A 304 -25.20 0.66 76.46
C ALA A 304 -26.26 -0.24 75.79
N SER A 305 -27.53 -0.14 76.19
CA SER A 305 -28.67 -0.87 75.60
C SER A 305 -29.39 -0.09 74.48
N GLY A 306 -28.86 1.07 74.06
CA GLY A 306 -29.43 1.89 73.00
C GLY A 306 -30.71 2.64 73.40
N LYS A 307 -30.93 2.87 74.70
CA LYS A 307 -32.08 3.62 75.24
C LYS A 307 -31.62 4.91 75.91
N ILE A 308 -32.53 5.88 76.06
CA ILE A 308 -32.30 6.99 77.00
C ILE A 308 -32.13 6.37 78.40
N ASP A 309 -31.20 6.89 79.18
CA ASP A 309 -31.00 6.44 80.55
C ASP A 309 -32.21 6.79 81.42
N ASP A 310 -32.72 5.84 82.21
CA ASP A 310 -33.95 6.00 83.00
C ASP A 310 -33.82 7.14 84.03
N SER A 311 -32.59 7.50 84.45
CA SER A 311 -32.34 8.67 85.31
C SER A 311 -32.67 10.02 84.65
N LEU A 312 -32.87 10.04 83.32
CA LEU A 312 -33.26 11.21 82.54
C LEU A 312 -34.75 11.22 82.17
N LEU A 313 -35.51 10.20 82.58
CA LEU A 313 -36.95 10.08 82.34
C LEU A 313 -37.74 10.35 83.63
N PRO A 314 -38.87 11.08 83.58
CA PRO A 314 -39.73 11.23 84.74
C PRO A 314 -40.47 9.91 85.05
N PRO A 315 -40.78 9.61 86.33
CA PRO A 315 -41.58 8.44 86.69
C PRO A 315 -42.96 8.42 86.01
N LEU A 316 -43.31 7.27 85.41
CA LEU A 316 -44.63 7.01 84.85
C LEU A 316 -45.53 6.40 85.93
N ALA A 317 -46.54 7.15 86.38
CA ALA A 317 -47.30 6.81 87.58
C ALA A 317 -48.56 5.97 87.28
N ILE A 318 -48.37 4.65 87.20
CA ILE A 318 -49.23 3.64 87.82
C ILE A 318 -48.23 2.63 88.38
N THR A 319 -48.00 2.62 89.70
CA THR A 319 -46.94 1.82 90.30
C THR A 319 -47.52 0.65 91.09
N ASP A 320 -48.58 0.87 91.87
CA ASP A 320 -49.13 -0.14 92.77
C ASP A 320 -50.67 -0.20 92.79
N THR A 321 -51.20 -1.34 93.25
CA THR A 321 -52.62 -1.54 93.59
C THR A 321 -52.73 -1.97 95.05
N PHE A 322 -53.45 -1.19 95.84
CA PHE A 322 -53.64 -1.35 97.27
C PHE A 322 -55.03 -1.91 97.61
N GLU A 323 -55.19 -2.48 98.79
CA GLU A 323 -56.48 -2.89 99.36
C GLU A 323 -56.66 -2.25 100.75
N ALA A 324 -57.87 -1.78 101.06
CA ALA A 324 -58.20 -1.09 102.31
C ALA A 324 -59.60 -1.47 102.82
N GLY A 325 -59.65 -2.04 104.03
CA GLY A 325 -60.88 -2.46 104.71
C GLY A 325 -61.68 -1.31 105.35
N SER A 326 -61.12 -0.10 105.40
CA SER A 326 -61.85 1.10 105.82
C SER A 326 -61.40 2.36 105.05
N GLN A 327 -62.26 3.40 105.01
CA GLN A 327 -61.89 4.68 104.39
C GLN A 327 -60.65 5.29 105.06
N ALA A 328 -60.50 5.09 106.38
CA ALA A 328 -59.33 5.54 107.13
C ALA A 328 -58.05 4.85 106.65
N GLU A 329 -58.10 3.54 106.36
CA GLU A 329 -56.97 2.80 105.75
C GLU A 329 -56.64 3.31 104.35
N MET A 330 -57.63 3.56 103.48
CA MET A 330 -57.38 4.11 102.14
C MET A 330 -56.69 5.48 102.20
N LEU A 331 -57.12 6.35 103.13
CA LEU A 331 -56.51 7.67 103.32
C LEU A 331 -55.14 7.60 104.03
N ALA A 332 -54.78 6.47 104.62
CA ALA A 332 -53.46 6.23 105.20
C ALA A 332 -52.45 5.59 104.21
N LEU A 333 -52.89 5.22 103.00
CA LEU A 333 -52.02 4.65 101.97
C LEU A 333 -50.93 5.63 101.51
N THR A 334 -49.71 5.12 101.32
CA THR A 334 -48.60 5.88 100.70
C THR A 334 -48.68 5.75 99.18
N ALA A 335 -49.76 6.27 98.59
CA ALA A 335 -50.08 6.17 97.16
C ALA A 335 -49.69 7.43 96.37
N GLN A 336 -49.31 7.24 95.10
CA GLN A 336 -49.00 8.28 94.12
C GLN A 336 -50.16 8.51 93.13
N VAL A 337 -50.14 9.62 92.39
CA VAL A 337 -51.18 9.93 91.40
C VAL A 337 -51.18 8.89 90.29
N GLY A 338 -52.27 8.13 90.17
CA GLY A 338 -52.41 7.01 89.23
C GLY A 338 -52.52 5.63 89.90
N ASP A 339 -52.11 5.51 91.17
CA ASP A 339 -52.27 4.26 91.92
C ASP A 339 -53.74 3.98 92.26
N ILE A 340 -54.05 2.69 92.42
CA ILE A 340 -55.40 2.18 92.60
C ILE A 340 -55.58 1.64 94.04
N CYS A 341 -56.73 1.92 94.66
CA CYS A 341 -57.15 1.32 95.92
C CYS A 341 -58.48 0.55 95.75
N ILE A 342 -58.50 -0.70 96.18
CA ILE A 342 -59.71 -1.52 96.32
C ILE A 342 -60.23 -1.36 97.76
N ARG A 343 -61.51 -1.04 97.90
CA ARG A 343 -62.22 -0.81 99.15
C ARG A 343 -63.13 -1.99 99.42
N SER A 344 -62.70 -2.92 100.27
CA SER A 344 -63.31 -4.26 100.40
C SER A 344 -64.55 -4.31 101.29
N ASP A 345 -64.76 -3.32 102.17
CA ASP A 345 -65.99 -3.11 102.95
C ASP A 345 -67.18 -2.59 102.12
N GLU A 346 -66.92 -1.78 101.08
CA GLU A 346 -67.95 -1.23 100.18
C GLU A 346 -67.95 -1.82 98.76
N ASN A 347 -67.04 -2.77 98.47
CA ASN A 347 -66.85 -3.42 97.16
C ASN A 347 -66.66 -2.44 95.98
N LYS A 348 -65.80 -1.44 96.16
CA LYS A 348 -65.49 -0.42 95.14
C LYS A 348 -64.01 -0.28 94.87
N THR A 349 -63.67 0.32 93.74
CA THR A 349 -62.30 0.64 93.36
C THR A 349 -62.14 2.14 93.12
N TYR A 350 -61.04 2.71 93.59
CA TYR A 350 -60.72 4.12 93.48
C TYR A 350 -59.33 4.30 92.84
N ILE A 351 -59.13 5.37 92.07
CA ILE A 351 -57.82 5.80 91.58
C ILE A 351 -57.45 7.16 92.18
N LEU A 352 -56.20 7.35 92.61
CA LEU A 352 -55.74 8.63 93.12
C LEU A 352 -55.47 9.60 91.96
N LYS A 353 -56.37 10.54 91.69
CA LYS A 353 -56.22 11.51 90.57
C LYS A 353 -55.32 12.71 90.91
N THR A 354 -54.97 12.93 92.17
CA THR A 354 -54.25 14.12 92.64
C THR A 354 -53.59 13.81 93.99
N ALA A 355 -52.37 14.30 94.27
CA ALA A 355 -51.77 14.15 95.60
C ALA A 355 -52.33 15.21 96.57
N PRO A 356 -52.40 14.96 97.90
CA PRO A 356 -52.01 13.73 98.60
C PRO A 356 -53.13 12.67 98.68
N ALA A 357 -52.73 11.41 98.93
CA ALA A 357 -53.63 10.29 99.21
C ALA A 357 -54.52 10.47 100.45
N THR A 358 -54.11 11.32 101.39
CA THR A 358 -54.82 11.60 102.65
C THR A 358 -56.14 12.37 102.49
N THR A 359 -56.46 12.84 101.28
CA THR A 359 -57.66 13.64 101.00
C THR A 359 -58.67 12.82 100.19
N LEU A 360 -59.85 12.53 100.75
CA LEU A 360 -60.87 11.72 100.06
C LEU A 360 -61.29 12.27 98.70
N ALA A 361 -61.39 13.59 98.55
CA ALA A 361 -61.75 14.24 97.29
C ALA A 361 -60.71 14.06 96.16
N ASN A 362 -59.51 13.55 96.50
CA ASN A 362 -58.47 13.19 95.54
C ASN A 362 -58.60 11.75 95.00
N TRP A 363 -59.37 10.90 95.67
CA TRP A 363 -59.70 9.57 95.17
C TRP A 363 -60.92 9.64 94.26
N LYS A 364 -60.87 8.94 93.12
CA LYS A 364 -61.96 8.88 92.14
C LYS A 364 -62.48 7.46 92.04
N GLU A 365 -63.74 7.27 92.46
CA GLU A 365 -64.45 5.99 92.31
C GLU A 365 -64.57 5.60 90.83
N LEU A 366 -64.20 4.36 90.52
CA LEU A 366 -64.44 3.65 89.28
C LEU A 366 -65.76 2.89 89.40
N LYS A 367 -66.79 3.31 88.66
CA LYS A 367 -68.14 2.74 88.76
C LYS A 367 -68.27 1.36 88.11
N THR A 368 -68.98 0.45 88.77
CA THR A 368 -69.43 -0.84 88.22
C THR A 368 -70.94 -0.86 87.95
N PRO A 369 -71.47 -1.77 87.10
CA PRO A 369 -72.91 -1.85 86.79
C PRO A 369 -73.76 -2.49 87.91
N THR A 370 -75.05 -2.13 87.99
CA THR A 370 -76.01 -2.67 88.97
C THR A 370 -76.62 -4.01 88.52
N ASN A 371 -76.63 -5.03 89.41
CA ASN A 371 -77.25 -6.33 89.15
C ASN A 371 -78.79 -6.28 89.28
N GLY A 372 -79.52 -6.99 88.39
CA GLY A 372 -80.96 -6.75 88.16
C GLY A 372 -81.97 -7.87 88.46
N VAL A 373 -81.58 -9.07 88.88
CA VAL A 373 -82.51 -10.18 89.21
C VAL A 373 -82.14 -10.78 90.57
N ILE A 374 -83.14 -10.93 91.45
CA ILE A 374 -82.93 -11.27 92.87
C ILE A 374 -83.64 -12.60 93.26
N SER A 375 -84.76 -12.95 92.62
CA SER A 375 -85.47 -14.21 92.84
C SER A 375 -86.31 -14.61 91.61
N VAL A 376 -86.70 -15.89 91.51
CA VAL A 376 -87.72 -16.36 90.56
C VAL A 376 -88.72 -17.23 91.29
N ASN A 377 -90.01 -16.85 91.23
CA ASN A 377 -91.13 -17.59 91.81
C ASN A 377 -90.91 -18.00 93.28
N GLY A 378 -90.39 -17.07 94.08
CA GLY A 378 -90.09 -17.26 95.50
C GLY A 378 -88.77 -17.95 95.84
N GLN A 379 -88.10 -18.63 94.88
CA GLN A 379 -86.79 -19.24 95.10
C GLN A 379 -85.64 -18.23 94.88
N THR A 380 -84.58 -18.38 95.68
CA THR A 380 -83.31 -17.62 95.62
C THR A 380 -82.13 -18.59 95.63
N GLY A 381 -80.95 -18.14 95.16
CA GLY A 381 -79.77 -18.99 95.04
C GLY A 381 -79.82 -19.91 93.81
N ALA A 382 -79.45 -21.19 93.97
CA ALA A 382 -79.54 -22.19 92.90
C ALA A 382 -80.99 -22.68 92.75
N ILE A 383 -81.68 -22.22 91.70
CA ILE A 383 -83.12 -22.42 91.52
C ILE A 383 -83.42 -23.77 90.85
N THR A 384 -84.19 -24.63 91.51
CA THR A 384 -84.74 -25.88 90.94
C THR A 384 -86.26 -25.88 91.11
N LEU A 385 -86.98 -25.73 89.99
CA LEU A 385 -88.44 -25.67 89.99
C LEU A 385 -89.07 -27.01 89.62
N THR A 386 -90.23 -27.28 90.22
CA THR A 386 -91.13 -28.40 89.93
C THR A 386 -92.56 -27.87 89.88
N THR A 387 -93.51 -28.66 89.37
CA THR A 387 -94.93 -28.24 89.28
C THR A 387 -95.55 -27.85 90.62
N SER A 388 -95.07 -28.37 91.75
CA SER A 388 -95.53 -27.97 93.09
C SER A 388 -95.18 -26.52 93.47
N HIS A 389 -94.27 -25.87 92.74
CA HIS A 389 -93.92 -24.47 92.93
C HIS A 389 -94.83 -23.52 92.15
N ILE A 390 -95.72 -24.02 91.30
CA ILE A 390 -96.63 -23.21 90.49
C ILE A 390 -98.07 -23.52 90.91
N THR A 391 -98.80 -22.49 91.36
CA THR A 391 -100.21 -22.63 91.75
C THR A 391 -101.08 -22.92 90.52
N GLU A 392 -101.77 -24.07 90.50
CA GLU A 392 -102.72 -24.41 89.43
C GLU A 392 -103.92 -23.46 89.44
N GLY A 393 -104.28 -22.94 88.25
CA GLY A 393 -105.46 -22.11 88.03
C GLY A 393 -106.57 -22.88 87.30
N THR A 394 -107.15 -22.30 86.25
CA THR A 394 -108.16 -22.96 85.41
C THR A 394 -107.59 -24.10 84.56
N ASN A 395 -106.32 -24.04 84.19
CA ASN A 395 -105.59 -25.15 83.56
C ASN A 395 -104.93 -26.00 84.63
N LEU A 396 -105.49 -27.18 84.86
CA LEU A 396 -105.02 -28.15 85.86
C LEU A 396 -103.96 -29.09 85.26
N TYR A 397 -102.94 -29.46 86.05
CA TYR A 397 -101.92 -30.41 85.59
C TYR A 397 -102.48 -31.83 85.50
N TRP A 398 -101.98 -32.61 84.53
CA TRP A 398 -102.41 -33.99 84.33
C TRP A 398 -101.94 -34.91 85.46
N THR A 399 -102.84 -35.78 85.93
CA THR A 399 -102.52 -36.90 86.83
C THR A 399 -103.27 -38.14 86.37
N GLU A 400 -102.73 -39.34 86.60
CA GLU A 400 -103.39 -40.59 86.23
C GLU A 400 -104.80 -40.70 86.84
N ALA A 401 -104.98 -40.26 88.09
CA ALA A 401 -106.28 -40.22 88.74
C ALA A 401 -107.30 -39.33 88.00
N ARG A 402 -106.89 -38.12 87.56
CA ARG A 402 -107.72 -37.21 86.75
C ARG A 402 -108.04 -37.83 85.38
N GLY A 403 -107.07 -38.55 84.77
CA GLY A 403 -107.24 -39.23 83.49
C GLY A 403 -108.20 -40.42 83.52
N THR A 404 -108.02 -41.33 84.48
CA THR A 404 -108.87 -42.51 84.68
C THR A 404 -110.32 -42.13 84.96
N ALA A 405 -110.55 -41.09 85.78
CA ALA A 405 -111.90 -40.56 86.01
C ALA A 405 -112.57 -40.14 84.70
N ASN A 406 -111.88 -39.35 83.87
CA ASN A 406 -112.40 -38.87 82.59
C ASN A 406 -112.67 -40.03 81.60
N PHE A 407 -111.77 -41.02 81.51
CA PHE A 407 -111.98 -42.20 80.66
C PHE A 407 -113.23 -42.99 81.08
N ASN A 408 -113.39 -43.28 82.38
CA ASN A 408 -114.53 -44.03 82.90
C ASN A 408 -115.87 -43.31 82.66
N THR A 409 -115.91 -41.99 82.87
CA THR A 409 -117.10 -41.17 82.58
C THR A 409 -117.49 -41.24 81.10
N ASN A 410 -116.51 -41.16 80.17
CA ASN A 410 -116.79 -41.22 78.74
C ASN A 410 -117.16 -42.63 78.24
N PHE A 411 -116.62 -43.69 78.86
CA PHE A 411 -116.93 -45.08 78.48
C PHE A 411 -118.36 -45.48 78.88
N ALA A 412 -118.83 -45.02 80.04
CA ALA A 412 -120.19 -45.28 80.54
C ALA A 412 -121.31 -44.68 79.66
N LEU A 413 -121.00 -43.74 78.77
CA LEU A 413 -121.96 -43.06 77.89
C LEU A 413 -122.14 -43.73 76.51
N LYS A 414 -121.51 -44.89 76.26
CA LYS A 414 -121.60 -45.60 74.96
C LYS A 414 -122.72 -46.64 74.96
N SER A 415 -123.49 -46.70 73.87
CA SER A 415 -124.55 -47.69 73.61
C SER A 415 -124.31 -48.41 72.28
N VAL A 416 -124.73 -49.68 72.19
CA VAL A 416 -124.49 -50.59 71.05
C VAL A 416 -125.70 -50.75 70.10
N VAL A 417 -126.80 -50.04 70.36
CA VAL A 417 -128.13 -50.20 69.71
C VAL A 417 -128.17 -49.81 68.20
N GLY A 418 -127.03 -49.49 67.59
CA GLY A 418 -126.93 -49.00 66.20
C GLY A 418 -126.05 -49.82 65.26
N LEU A 419 -125.71 -51.07 65.59
CA LEU A 419 -124.90 -51.95 64.75
C LEU A 419 -125.76 -53.05 64.12
N SER A 420 -125.95 -53.01 62.79
CA SER A 420 -126.57 -54.10 62.03
C SER A 420 -125.59 -55.25 61.80
N ASP A 421 -126.13 -56.44 61.54
CA ASP A 421 -125.38 -57.65 61.20
C ASP A 421 -124.50 -57.46 59.96
N GLY A 422 -123.25 -57.88 60.06
CA GLY A 422 -122.27 -57.74 59.00
C GLY A 422 -121.08 -58.65 59.24
N ASN A 423 -120.63 -59.33 58.17
CA ASN A 423 -119.91 -60.62 58.09
C ASN A 423 -118.62 -60.86 58.94
N LYS A 424 -118.30 -60.05 59.97
CA LYS A 424 -117.16 -60.25 60.89
C LYS A 424 -117.48 -60.12 62.38
N VAL A 425 -118.64 -59.58 62.75
CA VAL A 425 -119.14 -59.75 64.12
C VAL A 425 -120.02 -60.98 64.13
N LEU A 426 -119.67 -61.96 64.94
CA LEU A 426 -120.60 -63.00 65.36
C LEU A 426 -121.37 -62.44 66.55
N MET A 427 -122.64 -62.08 66.38
CA MET A 427 -123.55 -61.99 67.51
C MET A 427 -123.89 -63.40 68.03
N ASP A 428 -124.57 -63.52 69.15
CA ASP A 428 -125.01 -64.82 69.69
C ASP A 428 -126.00 -65.56 68.77
N THR A 429 -126.51 -64.86 67.73
CA THR A 429 -127.34 -65.37 66.65
C THR A 429 -126.59 -65.96 65.45
N ASP A 430 -125.28 -65.76 65.32
CA ASP A 430 -124.58 -65.89 64.03
C ASP A 430 -123.65 -67.12 63.95
N THR A 431 -123.19 -67.49 62.75
CA THR A 431 -122.28 -68.64 62.53
C THR A 431 -121.29 -68.38 61.39
N LEU A 432 -119.99 -68.70 61.58
CA LEU A 432 -118.90 -68.37 60.66
C LEU A 432 -117.93 -69.56 60.46
N ILE A 433 -117.56 -69.82 59.20
CA ILE A 433 -116.57 -70.82 58.80
C ILE A 433 -115.62 -70.17 57.78
N LEU A 434 -114.31 -70.19 58.04
CA LEU A 434 -113.28 -69.58 57.18
C LEU A 434 -112.10 -70.53 57.01
N ASN A 435 -111.67 -70.74 55.77
CA ASN A 435 -110.51 -71.54 55.39
C ASN A 435 -109.96 -71.03 54.05
N GLY A 436 -108.66 -71.19 53.81
CA GLY A 436 -108.05 -71.04 52.49
C GLY A 436 -106.61 -70.53 52.54
N GLY A 437 -105.66 -71.47 52.44
CA GLY A 437 -104.21 -71.23 52.42
C GLY A 437 -103.68 -70.39 51.23
N ASN A 438 -102.37 -70.24 51.08
CA ASN A 438 -101.26 -71.03 51.67
C ASN A 438 -100.20 -70.16 52.34
#